data_AF-A0A960DD06-F1
#
_entry.id   AF-A0A960DD06-F1
#
_cell.length_a   1.000
_cell.length_b   1.000
_cell.length_c   1.000
_cell.angle_alpha   90.00
_cell.angle_beta   90.00
_cell.angle_gamma   90.00
#
_symmetry.space_group_name_H-M   'P 1'
#
loop_
_entity.id
_entity.type
_entity.pdbx_description
1 polymer ?
#
loop_
_entity_poly.entity_id
_entity_poly.type
_entity_poly.pdbx_seq_one_letter_code
_entity_poly.pdbx_strand_id
1 'polypeptide(L)'
;ETTVNLLGNGIRMLLDTPEHLQTLAARPELWPNAVEEILRLDSPVQLSARVAANDVEVAGTAIRRGEFVVIYLAGANRDPKVFADPHRFDIERANAGKHLSFSSGRHFCLGAALARAEGEVGLRTFFQRYPDARLAGAGSRRDTRVLRGWSTLPITLGRARAALGS
;
A
#
# COMPACT_ATOMS: atom_id res chain seq x y z
N GLU A 1 -12.65 -4.76 1.72
CA GLU A 1 -11.88 -4.75 0.46
C GLU A 1 -10.44 -4.30 0.73
N THR A 2 -9.45 -5.02 0.21
CA THR A 2 -8.03 -4.67 0.30
C THR A 2 -7.55 -3.91 -0.94
N THR A 3 -7.93 -4.32 -2.15
CA THR A 3 -7.58 -3.60 -3.39
C THR A 3 -8.19 -2.19 -3.43
N VAL A 4 -9.46 -2.01 -3.04
CA VAL A 4 -10.07 -0.66 -3.00
C VAL A 4 -9.31 0.28 -2.08
N ASN A 5 -8.83 -0.24 -0.94
CA ASN A 5 -7.99 0.54 -0.03
C ASN A 5 -6.60 0.82 -0.63
N LEU A 6 -5.98 -0.13 -1.35
CA LEU A 6 -4.74 0.11 -2.10
C LEU A 6 -4.91 1.26 -3.10
N LEU A 7 -5.95 1.20 -3.92
CA LEU A 7 -6.22 2.24 -4.93
C LEU A 7 -6.47 3.60 -4.28
N GLY A 8 -7.34 3.67 -3.27
CA GLY A 8 -7.62 4.93 -2.56
C GLY A 8 -6.40 5.51 -1.86
N ASN A 9 -5.59 4.68 -1.20
CA ASN A 9 -4.35 5.10 -0.55
C ASN A 9 -3.33 5.59 -1.59
N GLY A 10 -3.16 4.83 -2.67
CA GLY A 10 -2.24 5.17 -3.77
C GLY A 10 -2.61 6.48 -4.46
N ILE A 11 -3.89 6.68 -4.79
CA ILE A 11 -4.38 7.94 -5.36
C ILE A 11 -4.06 9.11 -4.42
N ARG A 12 -4.38 8.98 -3.12
CA ARG A 12 -4.07 10.02 -2.15
C ARG A 12 -2.58 10.34 -2.11
N MET A 13 -1.74 9.32 -1.94
CA MET A 13 -0.29 9.49 -1.80
C MET A 13 0.33 10.15 -3.03
N LEU A 14 -0.07 9.72 -4.22
CA LEU A 14 0.43 10.28 -5.47
C LEU A 14 -0.04 11.72 -5.71
N LEU A 15 -1.27 12.06 -5.31
CA LEU A 15 -1.75 13.44 -5.36
C LEU A 15 -1.05 14.37 -4.36
N ASP A 16 -0.60 13.84 -3.22
CA ASP A 16 0.22 14.58 -2.25
C ASP A 16 1.68 14.76 -2.73
N THR A 17 2.15 14.00 -3.74
CA THR A 17 3.51 14.06 -4.32
C THR A 17 3.51 14.15 -5.85
N PRO A 18 3.15 15.31 -6.45
CA PRO A 18 3.03 15.48 -7.90
C PRO A 18 4.32 15.19 -8.70
N GLU A 19 5.49 15.36 -8.08
CA GLU A 19 6.80 15.04 -8.66
C GLU A 19 6.95 13.54 -8.98
N HIS A 20 6.35 12.66 -8.18
CA HIS A 20 6.30 11.22 -8.48
C HIS A 20 5.38 10.94 -9.66
N LEU A 21 4.26 11.67 -9.81
CA LEU A 21 3.38 11.52 -10.97
C LEU A 21 4.09 11.95 -12.27
N GLN A 22 4.87 13.04 -12.23
CA GLN A 22 5.70 13.45 -13.37
C GLN A 22 6.73 12.36 -13.72
N THR A 23 7.38 11.80 -12.70
CA THR A 23 8.35 10.72 -12.86
C THR A 23 7.71 9.47 -13.47
N LEU A 24 6.55 9.04 -12.96
CA LEU A 24 5.81 7.87 -13.46
C LEU A 24 5.24 8.07 -14.88
N ALA A 25 4.96 9.32 -15.26
CA ALA A 25 4.57 9.66 -16.62
C ALA A 25 5.76 9.54 -17.59
N ALA A 26 6.96 9.96 -17.17
CA ALA A 26 8.19 9.86 -17.95
C ALA A 26 8.80 8.45 -17.98
N ARG A 27 8.62 7.68 -16.89
CA ARG A 27 9.13 6.33 -16.67
C ARG A 27 8.02 5.36 -16.26
N PRO A 28 7.13 4.95 -17.19
CA PRO A 28 5.99 4.08 -16.87
C PRO A 28 6.39 2.69 -16.35
N GLU A 29 7.62 2.24 -16.60
CA GLU A 29 8.17 0.99 -16.06
C GLU A 29 8.31 0.98 -14.53
N LEU A 30 8.20 2.15 -13.86
CA LEU A 30 8.25 2.26 -12.41
C LEU A 30 6.90 1.97 -11.72
N TRP A 31 5.79 1.86 -12.46
CA TRP A 31 4.47 1.60 -11.85
C TRP A 31 4.42 0.34 -10.96
N PRO A 32 4.99 -0.82 -11.36
CA PRO A 32 5.05 -1.98 -10.48
C PRO A 32 5.74 -1.68 -9.13
N ASN A 33 6.86 -0.95 -9.15
CA ASN A 33 7.57 -0.62 -7.91
C ASN A 33 6.84 0.43 -7.07
N ALA A 34 6.18 1.40 -7.71
CA ALA A 34 5.34 2.37 -7.02
C ALA A 34 4.18 1.69 -6.27
N VAL A 35 3.58 0.63 -6.83
CA VAL A 35 2.55 -0.17 -6.16
C VAL A 35 3.11 -0.87 -4.92
N GLU A 36 4.28 -1.49 -5.01
CA GLU A 36 4.95 -2.07 -3.84
C GLU A 36 5.24 -1.00 -2.77
N GLU A 37 5.70 0.19 -3.17
CA GLU A 37 6.00 1.26 -2.21
C GLU A 37 4.73 1.80 -1.53
N ILE A 38 3.61 1.93 -2.26
CA ILE A 38 2.30 2.28 -1.68
C ILE A 38 1.86 1.19 -0.70
N LEU A 39 1.96 -0.08 -1.07
CA LEU A 39 1.65 -1.22 -0.20
C LEU A 39 2.51 -1.21 1.06
N ARG A 40 3.80 -0.92 0.93
CA ARG A 40 4.71 -0.80 2.07
C ARG A 40 4.27 0.34 2.99
N LEU A 41 4.15 1.55 2.45
CA LEU A 41 3.94 2.73 3.26
C LEU A 41 2.51 2.79 3.79
N ASP A 42 1.47 2.80 2.95
CA ASP A 42 0.06 2.86 3.42
C ASP A 42 -0.67 1.53 3.20
N SER A 43 -0.18 0.48 3.86
CA SER A 43 -0.71 -0.89 3.75
C SER A 43 -2.23 -0.97 3.98
N PRO A 44 -2.99 -1.61 3.08
CA PRO A 44 -4.41 -1.87 3.30
C PRO A 44 -4.71 -2.72 4.55
N VAL A 45 -3.79 -3.62 4.93
CA VAL A 45 -3.90 -4.47 6.12
C VAL A 45 -2.84 -4.04 7.13
N GLN A 46 -3.28 -3.59 8.30
CA GLN A 46 -2.40 -3.00 9.32
C GLN A 46 -1.86 -4.07 10.27
N LEU A 47 -2.68 -5.05 10.63
CA LEU A 47 -2.34 -6.07 11.60
C LEU A 47 -2.86 -7.46 11.21
N SER A 48 -2.21 -8.49 11.70
CA SER A 48 -2.69 -9.87 11.67
C SER A 48 -2.49 -10.52 13.04
N ALA A 49 -3.26 -11.57 13.34
CA ALA A 49 -3.15 -12.30 14.58
C ALA A 49 -2.67 -13.74 14.36
N ARG A 50 -1.97 -14.28 15.34
CA ARG A 50 -1.63 -15.71 15.47
C ARG A 50 -1.95 -16.17 16.89
N VAL A 51 -2.08 -17.47 17.06
CA VAL A 51 -2.18 -18.13 18.37
C VAL A 51 -1.00 -19.10 18.48
N ALA A 52 -0.27 -19.05 19.59
CA ALA A 52 0.86 -19.94 19.82
C ALA A 52 0.39 -21.39 19.98
N ALA A 53 0.88 -22.28 19.12
CA ALA A 53 0.51 -23.70 19.17
C ALA A 53 1.23 -24.47 20.31
N ASN A 54 2.42 -24.00 20.67
CA ASN A 54 3.28 -24.49 21.74
C ASN A 54 3.97 -23.30 22.41
N ASP A 55 4.55 -23.52 23.59
CA ASP A 55 5.43 -22.54 24.23
C ASP A 55 6.62 -22.25 23.31
N VAL A 56 6.92 -20.96 23.09
CA VAL A 56 7.94 -20.49 22.15
C VAL A 56 8.56 -19.19 22.63
N GLU A 57 9.84 -18.97 22.30
CA GLU A 57 10.49 -17.67 22.51
C GLU A 57 10.62 -16.93 21.17
N VAL A 58 10.21 -15.66 21.14
CA VAL A 58 10.35 -14.78 19.98
C VAL A 58 11.03 -13.48 20.41
N ALA A 59 12.20 -13.19 19.83
CA ALA A 59 12.99 -12.00 20.14
C ALA A 59 13.23 -11.81 21.65
N GLY A 60 13.55 -12.90 22.38
CA GLY A 60 13.78 -12.88 23.82
C GLY A 60 12.51 -12.81 24.67
N THR A 61 11.31 -12.88 24.07
CA THR A 61 10.03 -12.87 24.77
C THR A 61 9.40 -14.26 24.75
N ALA A 62 9.15 -14.82 25.94
CA ALA A 62 8.43 -16.08 26.08
C ALA A 62 6.93 -15.88 25.79
N ILE A 63 6.38 -16.74 24.93
CA ILE A 63 4.97 -16.78 24.53
C ILE A 63 4.47 -18.19 24.84
N ARG A 64 3.44 -18.29 25.69
CA ARG A 64 2.86 -19.57 26.10
C ARG A 64 1.86 -20.09 25.07
N ARG A 65 1.70 -21.41 25.01
CA ARG A 65 0.67 -22.07 24.23
C ARG A 65 -0.70 -21.45 24.50
N GLY A 66 -1.42 -21.11 23.43
CA GLY A 66 -2.74 -20.48 23.48
C GLY A 66 -2.73 -18.96 23.56
N GLU A 67 -1.58 -18.31 23.76
CA GLU A 67 -1.50 -16.85 23.76
C GLU A 67 -1.67 -16.27 22.35
N PHE A 68 -2.37 -15.13 22.28
CA PHE A 68 -2.52 -14.35 21.06
C PHE A 68 -1.30 -13.48 20.81
N VAL A 69 -0.81 -13.52 19.57
CA VAL A 69 0.27 -12.66 19.08
C VAL A 69 -0.29 -11.76 17.99
N VAL A 70 -0.30 -10.46 18.24
CA VAL A 70 -0.68 -9.45 17.25
C VAL A 70 0.56 -8.97 16.53
N ILE A 71 0.57 -9.09 15.21
CA ILE A 71 1.66 -8.69 14.33
C ILE A 71 1.24 -7.39 13.64
N TYR A 72 1.95 -6.30 13.93
CA TYR A 72 1.74 -5.00 13.28
C TYR A 72 2.50 -4.94 11.94
N LEU A 73 1.85 -5.38 10.87
CA LEU A 73 2.42 -5.39 9.51
C LEU A 73 2.82 -3.99 9.05
N ALA A 74 1.97 -2.98 9.32
CA ALA A 74 2.25 -1.59 8.96
C ALA A 74 3.45 -1.00 9.72
N GLY A 75 3.72 -1.51 10.93
CA GLY A 75 4.92 -1.18 11.71
C GLY A 75 6.16 -1.84 11.12
N ALA A 76 6.08 -3.15 10.82
CA ALA A 76 7.18 -3.89 10.19
C ALA A 76 7.58 -3.31 8.82
N ASN A 77 6.62 -2.82 8.04
CA ASN A 77 6.87 -2.14 6.77
C ASN A 77 7.63 -0.80 6.89
N ARG A 78 7.78 -0.30 8.13
CA ARG A 78 8.51 0.92 8.47
C ARG A 78 9.68 0.65 9.41
N ASP A 79 10.10 -0.61 9.56
CA ASP A 79 11.27 -0.94 10.39
C ASP A 79 12.55 -0.34 9.77
N PRO A 80 13.26 0.58 10.45
CA PRO A 80 14.49 1.17 9.94
C PRO A 80 15.62 0.15 9.74
N LYS A 81 15.54 -1.03 10.36
CA LYS A 81 16.49 -2.13 10.13
C LYS A 81 16.34 -2.76 8.74
N VAL A 82 15.18 -2.57 8.10
CA VAL A 82 14.86 -3.13 6.77
C VAL A 82 14.77 -2.02 5.72
N PHE A 83 14.16 -0.88 6.07
CA PHE A 83 13.90 0.23 5.16
C PHE A 83 14.60 1.50 5.66
N ALA A 84 15.66 1.94 4.98
CA ALA A 84 16.26 3.25 5.23
C ALA A 84 15.23 4.37 4.95
N ASP A 85 15.24 5.43 5.77
CA ASP A 85 14.23 6.50 5.74
C ASP A 85 12.80 5.94 5.64
N PRO A 86 12.34 5.15 6.63
CA PRO A 86 11.19 4.27 6.47
C PRO A 86 9.86 5.01 6.26
N HIS A 87 9.80 6.29 6.59
CA HIS A 87 8.62 7.15 6.39
C HIS A 87 8.59 7.86 5.03
N ARG A 88 9.72 7.90 4.31
CA ARG A 88 9.80 8.51 2.98
C ARG A 88 9.04 7.65 1.98
N PHE A 89 8.16 8.29 1.21
CA PHE A 89 7.57 7.70 0.01
C PHE A 89 8.61 7.80 -1.12
N ASP A 90 9.09 6.66 -1.60
CA ASP A 90 10.10 6.58 -2.65
C ASP A 90 9.72 5.52 -3.67
N ILE A 91 9.17 5.96 -4.81
CA ILE A 91 8.70 5.08 -5.90
C ILE A 91 9.84 4.32 -6.58
N GLU A 92 11.10 4.66 -6.32
CA GLU A 92 12.30 3.99 -6.85
C GLU A 92 12.99 3.11 -5.78
N ARG A 93 12.41 2.98 -4.59
CA ARG A 93 12.96 2.18 -3.50
C ARG A 93 13.17 0.73 -3.95
N ALA A 94 14.43 0.34 -4.11
CA ALA A 94 14.82 -0.97 -4.64
C ALA A 94 14.32 -2.17 -3.80
N ASN A 95 14.05 -1.97 -2.50
CA ASN A 95 13.58 -3.02 -1.61
C ASN A 95 12.10 -2.90 -1.22
N ALA A 96 11.29 -2.08 -1.91
CA ALA A 96 9.88 -1.87 -1.59
C ALA A 96 9.09 -3.20 -1.47
N GLY A 97 9.33 -4.15 -2.38
CA GLY A 97 8.68 -5.47 -2.39
C GLY A 97 9.00 -6.39 -1.21
N LYS A 98 9.88 -5.99 -0.28
CA LYS A 98 10.11 -6.72 0.98
C LYS A 98 9.02 -6.50 2.04
N HIS A 99 8.03 -5.65 1.76
CA HIS A 99 6.94 -5.37 2.69
C HIS A 99 6.12 -6.62 3.04
N LEU A 100 5.42 -6.58 4.18
CA LEU A 100 4.56 -7.65 4.68
C LEU A 100 3.06 -7.37 4.50
N SER A 101 2.68 -6.46 3.60
CA SER A 101 1.26 -6.11 3.34
C SER A 101 0.43 -7.28 2.81
N PHE A 102 1.09 -8.29 2.21
CA PHE A 102 0.50 -9.56 1.79
C PHE A 102 0.77 -10.71 2.78
N SER A 103 1.24 -10.42 4.00
CA SER A 103 1.74 -11.41 4.97
C SER A 103 2.93 -12.21 4.38
N SER A 104 3.29 -13.32 5.01
CA SER A 104 4.32 -14.25 4.55
C SER A 104 3.97 -15.71 4.89
N GLY A 105 4.74 -16.65 4.33
CA GLY A 105 4.64 -18.08 4.62
C GLY A 105 3.36 -18.73 4.12
N ARG A 106 2.85 -19.72 4.87
CA ARG A 106 1.66 -20.52 4.49
C ARG A 106 0.37 -19.70 4.30
N HIS A 107 0.32 -18.50 4.86
CA HIS A 107 -0.81 -17.58 4.71
C HIS A 107 -0.42 -16.34 3.89
N PHE A 108 0.59 -16.45 3.02
CA PHE A 108 0.86 -15.43 2.02
C PHE A 108 -0.39 -15.23 1.15
N CYS A 109 -0.73 -13.97 0.87
CA CYS A 109 -1.96 -13.62 0.17
C CYS A 109 -2.02 -14.29 -1.21
N LEU A 110 -2.99 -15.20 -1.38
CA LEU A 110 -3.24 -15.88 -2.66
C LEU A 110 -3.54 -14.88 -3.79
N GLY A 111 -4.19 -13.75 -3.46
CA GLY A 111 -4.55 -12.69 -4.40
C GLY A 111 -3.45 -11.65 -4.65
N ALA A 112 -2.23 -11.83 -4.13
CA ALA A 112 -1.19 -10.80 -4.24
C ALA A 112 -0.85 -10.41 -5.68
N ALA A 113 -0.79 -11.38 -6.60
CA ALA A 113 -0.54 -11.12 -8.02
C ALA A 113 -1.67 -10.29 -8.66
N LEU A 114 -2.93 -10.63 -8.34
CA LEU A 114 -4.09 -9.90 -8.85
C LEU A 114 -4.16 -8.48 -8.28
N ALA A 115 -3.98 -8.31 -6.96
CA ALA A 115 -3.99 -7.00 -6.33
C ALA A 115 -2.88 -6.06 -6.87
N ARG A 116 -1.71 -6.61 -7.20
CA ARG A 116 -0.63 -5.87 -7.88
C ARG A 116 -1.04 -5.42 -9.27
N ALA A 117 -1.57 -6.33 -10.09
CA ALA A 117 -2.03 -6.01 -11.44
C ALA A 117 -3.15 -4.96 -11.41
N GLU A 118 -4.12 -5.11 -10.51
CA GLU A 118 -5.20 -4.12 -10.29
C GLU A 118 -4.66 -2.76 -9.83
N GLY A 119 -3.69 -2.76 -8.90
CA GLY A 119 -3.04 -1.54 -8.43
C GLY A 119 -2.28 -0.82 -9.54
N GLU A 120 -1.50 -1.55 -10.32
CA GLU A 120 -0.72 -1.02 -11.44
C GLU A 120 -1.63 -0.43 -12.52
N VAL A 121 -2.53 -1.26 -13.06
CA VAL A 121 -3.43 -0.86 -14.14
C VAL A 121 -4.36 0.24 -13.67
N GLY A 122 -4.95 0.11 -12.48
CA GLY A 122 -5.92 1.05 -11.93
C GLY A 122 -5.32 2.44 -11.69
N LEU A 123 -4.20 2.51 -10.97
CA LEU A 123 -3.54 3.80 -10.69
C LEU A 123 -3.00 4.45 -11.96
N ARG A 124 -2.29 3.68 -12.79
CA ARG A 124 -1.75 4.19 -14.06
C ARG A 124 -2.85 4.73 -14.95
N THR A 125 -3.92 3.96 -15.16
CA THR A 125 -5.03 4.38 -16.03
C THR A 125 -5.71 5.63 -15.49
N PHE A 126 -5.93 5.72 -14.17
CA PHE A 126 -6.52 6.88 -13.53
C PHE A 126 -5.73 8.17 -13.83
N PHE A 127 -4.41 8.16 -13.57
CA PHE A 127 -3.57 9.34 -13.75
C PHE A 127 -3.25 9.65 -15.22
N GLN A 128 -3.25 8.65 -16.11
CA GLN A 128 -3.16 8.89 -17.55
C GLN A 128 -4.43 9.57 -18.11
N ARG A 129 -5.61 9.14 -17.62
CA ARG A 129 -6.90 9.69 -18.03
C ARG A 129 -7.14 11.08 -17.43
N TYR A 130 -6.75 11.29 -16.18
CA TYR A 130 -6.97 12.51 -15.41
C TYR A 130 -5.65 13.09 -14.87
N PRO A 131 -4.79 13.63 -15.75
CA PRO A 131 -3.47 14.16 -15.36
C PRO A 131 -3.56 15.40 -14.46
N ASP A 132 -4.66 16.13 -14.52
CA ASP A 132 -4.91 17.35 -13.75
C ASP A 132 -5.72 17.06 -12.47
N ALA A 133 -5.84 15.79 -12.08
CA ALA A 133 -6.55 15.40 -10.88
C ALA A 133 -5.92 16.05 -9.64
N ARG A 134 -6.76 16.52 -8.71
CA ARG A 134 -6.33 17.13 -7.46
C ARG A 134 -7.32 16.84 -6.34
N LEU A 135 -6.83 16.82 -5.10
CA LEU A 135 -7.67 16.69 -3.92
C LEU A 135 -8.67 17.86 -3.86
N ALA A 136 -9.94 17.54 -3.60
CA ALA A 136 -11.03 18.50 -3.46
C ALA A 136 -11.51 18.64 -2.01
N GLY A 137 -10.73 18.13 -1.06
CA GLY A 137 -11.04 18.15 0.37
C GLY A 137 -10.18 17.14 1.13
N ALA A 138 -10.30 17.15 2.45
CA ALA A 138 -9.50 16.28 3.31
C ALA A 138 -9.84 14.78 3.12
N GLY A 139 -11.10 14.46 2.80
CA GLY A 139 -11.64 13.11 2.84
C GLY A 139 -11.82 12.58 4.27
N SER A 140 -12.31 11.35 4.39
CA SER A 140 -12.46 10.66 5.67
C SER A 140 -11.87 9.25 5.59
N ARG A 141 -11.17 8.85 6.65
CA ARG A 141 -10.66 7.48 6.80
C ARG A 141 -11.75 6.58 7.37
N ARG A 142 -11.68 5.31 7.00
CA ARG A 142 -12.51 4.26 7.62
C ARG A 142 -12.11 4.11 9.09
N ASP A 143 -13.11 3.99 9.97
CA ASP A 143 -12.90 3.69 11.39
C ASP A 143 -12.78 2.18 11.60
N THR A 144 -11.68 1.60 11.09
CA THR A 144 -11.38 0.18 11.21
C THR A 144 -9.98 -0.03 11.75
N ARG A 145 -9.80 -1.05 12.62
CA ARG A 145 -8.50 -1.35 13.24
C ARG A 145 -7.58 -2.18 12.33
N VAL A 146 -8.14 -3.14 11.59
CA VAL A 146 -7.39 -4.10 10.77
C VAL A 146 -7.11 -3.55 9.39
N LEU A 147 -8.13 -2.96 8.77
CA LEU A 147 -8.03 -2.39 7.43
C LEU A 147 -7.78 -0.89 7.51
N ARG A 148 -7.01 -0.35 6.57
CA ARG A 148 -6.75 1.08 6.46
C ARG A 148 -7.03 1.55 5.05
N GLY A 149 -7.96 2.49 4.94
CA GLY A 149 -8.36 3.08 3.66
C GLY A 149 -9.25 4.29 3.85
N TRP A 150 -9.60 4.92 2.74
CA TRP A 150 -10.50 6.06 2.71
C TRP A 150 -11.95 5.58 2.62
N SER A 151 -12.83 6.09 3.49
CA SER A 151 -14.27 5.98 3.30
C SER A 151 -14.75 6.97 2.25
N THR A 152 -14.15 8.16 2.22
CA THR A 152 -14.35 9.16 1.18
C THR A 152 -13.02 9.82 0.83
N LEU A 153 -12.78 10.08 -0.45
CA LEU A 153 -11.64 10.84 -0.94
C LEU A 153 -12.12 11.77 -2.07
N PRO A 154 -12.50 13.03 -1.76
CA PRO A 154 -12.98 13.98 -2.75
C PRO A 154 -11.87 14.39 -3.73
N ILE A 155 -12.12 14.28 -5.03
CA ILE A 155 -11.16 14.61 -6.08
C ILE A 155 -11.85 15.44 -7.17
N THR A 156 -11.21 16.52 -7.60
CA THR A 156 -11.54 17.19 -8.86
C THR A 156 -10.70 16.57 -9.96
N LEU A 157 -11.34 16.00 -10.98
CA LEU A 157 -10.66 15.23 -12.03
C LEU A 157 -9.98 16.09 -13.11
N GLY A 158 -10.31 17.38 -13.20
CA GLY A 158 -9.86 18.23 -14.30
C GLY A 158 -10.42 17.79 -15.65
N ARG A 159 -9.69 18.04 -16.74
CA ARG A 159 -10.10 17.63 -18.09
C ARG A 159 -9.62 16.20 -18.35
N ALA A 160 -10.55 15.33 -18.75
CA ALA A 160 -10.21 13.99 -19.20
C ALA A 160 -9.42 14.04 -20.52
N ARG A 161 -8.27 13.35 -20.60
CA ARG A 161 -7.61 13.05 -21.89
C ARG A 161 -8.40 11.97 -22.61
N ALA A 162 -8.44 11.98 -23.95
CA ALA A 162 -9.02 10.86 -24.70
C ALA A 162 -8.40 9.52 -24.23
N ALA A 163 -9.19 8.45 -24.21
CA ALA A 163 -8.66 7.15 -23.81
C ALA A 163 -7.53 6.82 -24.79
N LEU A 164 -6.36 6.46 -24.28
CA LEU A 164 -5.28 5.98 -25.13
C LEU A 164 -5.84 4.78 -25.88
N GLY A 165 -5.93 4.88 -27.22
CA GLY A 165 -6.27 3.76 -28.06
C GLY A 165 -5.29 2.62 -27.77
N SER A 166 -5.84 1.42 -27.65
CA SER A 166 -5.11 0.16 -27.44
C SER A 166 -3.97 -0.02 -28.43
#